data_AF-A0A0F9SDN0-F1
#
_entry.id   AF-A0A0F9SDN0-F1
#
_cell.length_a   1.000
_cell.length_b   1.000
_cell.length_c   1.000
_cell.angle_alpha   90.00
_cell.angle_beta   90.00
_cell.angle_gamma   90.00
#
_symmetry.space_group_name_H-M   'P 1'
#
loop_
_entity.id
_entity.type
_entity.pdbx_description
1 polymer ?
#
loop_
_entity_poly.entity_id
_entity_poly.type
_entity_poly.pdbx_seq_one_letter_code
_entity_poly.pdbx_strand_id
1 'polypeptide(L)'
;MDKKFRNIFVTEATQHDLSALKQYAEKIILLSTGYEEAYDLGTIIYDELINRKFDPCQDVILPIGKVTTALMVGIVLGRRFDGKIEIAIYQNNEYVFI
;
A
#
# COMPACT_ATOMS: atom_id res chain seq x y z
N MET A 1 -17.56 13.13 -1.43
CA MET A 1 -17.91 11.72 -1.20
C MET A 1 -16.63 11.03 -0.84
N ASP A 2 -16.52 10.48 0.37
CA ASP A 2 -15.32 9.71 0.73
C ASP A 2 -15.27 8.47 -0.15
N LYS A 3 -14.30 8.46 -1.07
CA LYS A 3 -14.07 7.33 -1.97
C LYS A 3 -13.67 6.14 -1.10
N LYS A 4 -14.52 5.12 -1.07
CA LYS A 4 -14.21 3.86 -0.39
C LYS A 4 -13.48 2.94 -1.35
N PHE A 5 -12.25 2.59 -1.01
CA PHE A 5 -11.43 1.65 -1.75
C PHE A 5 -11.88 0.21 -1.48
N ARG A 6 -11.65 -0.67 -2.44
CA ARG A 6 -11.87 -2.11 -2.28
C ARG A 6 -10.85 -2.68 -1.28
N ASN A 7 -9.56 -2.46 -1.54
CA ASN A 7 -8.50 -2.83 -0.60
C ASN A 7 -7.53 -1.66 -0.33
N ILE A 8 -7.08 -1.57 0.91
CA ILE A 8 -5.84 -0.85 1.27
C ILE A 8 -4.74 -1.89 1.46
N PHE A 9 -3.69 -1.80 0.65
CA PHE A 9 -2.50 -2.63 0.75
C PHE A 9 -1.44 -1.92 1.58
N VAL A 10 -1.04 -2.51 2.70
CA VAL A 10 -0.13 -1.90 3.66
C VAL A 10 1.22 -2.60 3.59
N THR A 11 2.30 -1.84 3.44
CA THR A 11 3.64 -2.43 3.20
C THR A 11 4.21 -3.16 4.41
N GLU A 12 3.73 -2.93 5.63
CA GLU A 12 4.30 -3.55 6.83
C GLU A 12 3.23 -3.78 7.91
N ALA A 13 3.39 -4.87 8.66
CA ALA A 13 2.55 -5.24 9.81
C ALA A 13 3.08 -4.68 11.13
N THR A 14 3.56 -3.44 11.15
CA THR A 14 4.11 -2.84 12.37
C THR A 14 3.02 -2.45 13.36
N GLN A 15 3.44 -2.12 14.60
CA GLN A 15 2.61 -1.77 15.77
C GLN A 15 1.68 -0.53 15.59
N HIS A 16 1.40 -0.13 14.36
CA HIS A 16 0.47 0.92 14.02
C HIS A 16 -0.97 0.43 14.20
N ASP A 17 -1.79 1.25 14.87
CA ASP A 17 -3.22 1.03 14.86
C ASP A 17 -3.78 1.37 13.47
N LEU A 18 -4.24 0.35 12.75
CA LEU A 18 -4.86 0.48 11.43
C LEU A 18 -6.39 0.66 11.51
N SER A 19 -6.96 0.82 12.71
CA SER A 19 -8.40 0.95 12.92
C SER A 19 -9.01 2.10 12.11
N ALA A 20 -8.32 3.24 12.03
CA ALA A 20 -8.72 4.41 11.25
C ALA A 20 -8.81 4.14 9.74
N LEU A 21 -8.13 3.13 9.21
CA LEU A 21 -8.19 2.78 7.79
C LEU A 21 -9.48 2.07 7.39
N LYS A 22 -10.20 1.48 8.35
CA LYS A 22 -11.43 0.72 8.09
C LYS A 22 -12.55 1.60 7.53
N GLN A 23 -12.49 2.91 7.71
CA GLN A 23 -13.47 3.82 7.11
C GLN A 23 -13.23 4.03 5.61
N TYR A 24 -11.98 3.84 5.15
CA TYR A 24 -11.58 4.12 3.77
C TYR A 24 -11.58 2.88 2.87
N ALA A 25 -11.63 1.66 3.42
CA ALA A 25 -11.69 0.45 2.59
C ALA A 25 -12.53 -0.68 3.18
N GLU A 26 -12.91 -1.63 2.31
CA GLU A 26 -13.57 -2.87 2.72
C GLU A 26 -12.60 -3.84 3.39
N LYS A 27 -11.35 -3.88 2.91
CA LYS A 27 -10.30 -4.77 3.41
C LYS A 27 -8.98 -4.05 3.56
N ILE A 28 -8.22 -4.48 4.56
CA ILE A 28 -6.84 -4.07 4.79
C ILE A 28 -5.99 -5.33 4.60
N ILE A 29 -5.00 -5.26 3.71
CA ILE A 29 -4.15 -6.40 3.33
C ILE A 29 -2.70 -6.02 3.60
N LEU A 30 -1.99 -6.85 4.35
CA LEU A 30 -0.56 -6.68 4.61
C LEU A 30 0.23 -7.29 3.46
N LEU A 31 1.14 -6.52 2.87
CA LEU A 31 2.00 -6.92 1.75
C LEU A 31 3.33 -7.55 2.20
N SER A 32 3.79 -7.24 3.42
CA SER A 32 4.98 -7.86 4.01
C SER A 32 4.81 -8.03 5.52
N THR A 33 5.63 -8.91 6.08
CA THR A 33 5.67 -9.17 7.53
C THR A 33 6.57 -8.19 8.28
N GLY A 34 7.45 -7.46 7.57
CA GLY A 34 8.44 -6.54 8.15
C GLY A 34 9.77 -7.21 8.55
N TYR A 35 9.92 -8.50 8.28
CA TYR A 35 11.15 -9.28 8.56
C TYR A 35 11.98 -9.53 7.29
N GLU A 36 11.47 -9.15 6.13
CA GLU A 36 12.11 -9.36 4.84
C GLU A 36 13.33 -8.45 4.65
N GLU A 37 14.34 -8.95 3.93
CA GLU A 37 15.52 -8.14 3.60
C GLU A 37 15.16 -7.05 2.57
N ALA A 38 15.75 -5.87 2.73
CA ALA A 38 15.38 -4.68 1.96
C ALA A 38 15.53 -4.82 0.44
N TYR A 39 16.41 -5.72 -0.03
CA TYR A 39 16.63 -5.97 -1.45
C TYR A 39 15.55 -6.88 -2.08
N ASP A 40 14.91 -7.75 -1.30
CA ASP A 40 13.87 -8.68 -1.79
C ASP A 40 12.46 -8.11 -1.65
N LEU A 41 12.27 -7.18 -0.71
CA LEU A 41 10.97 -6.63 -0.33
C LEU A 41 10.18 -6.06 -1.51
N GLY A 42 10.89 -5.56 -2.51
CA GLY A 42 10.30 -5.05 -3.72
C GLY A 42 9.59 -6.08 -4.57
N THR A 43 10.28 -7.17 -4.85
CA THR A 43 9.73 -8.30 -5.60
C THR A 43 8.57 -8.93 -4.83
N ILE A 44 8.71 -9.08 -3.51
CA ILE A 44 7.66 -9.62 -2.63
C ILE A 44 6.38 -8.77 -2.68
N ILE A 45 6.52 -7.44 -2.54
CA ILE A 45 5.39 -6.50 -2.63
C ILE A 45 4.72 -6.60 -4.00
N TYR A 46 5.50 -6.62 -5.08
CA TYR A 46 4.97 -6.72 -6.44
C TYR A 46 4.20 -8.03 -6.65
N ASP A 47 4.79 -9.16 -6.25
CA ASP A 47 4.16 -10.48 -6.41
C ASP A 47 2.88 -10.58 -5.59
N GLU A 48 2.84 -10.06 -4.35
CA GLU A 48 1.61 -9.99 -3.57
C GLU A 48 0.54 -9.10 -4.25
N LEU A 49 0.90 -7.93 -4.77
CA LEU A 49 -0.07 -7.07 -5.47
C LEU A 49 -0.67 -7.79 -6.69
N ILE A 50 0.14 -8.50 -7.47
CA ILE A 50 -0.32 -9.30 -8.61
C ILE A 50 -1.22 -10.47 -8.16
N ASN A 51 -0.77 -11.24 -7.16
CA ASN A 51 -1.51 -12.40 -6.63
C ASN A 51 -2.88 -11.98 -6.05
N ARG A 52 -2.95 -10.78 -5.47
CA ARG A 52 -4.17 -10.20 -4.89
C ARG A 52 -5.03 -9.46 -5.92
N LYS A 53 -4.61 -9.42 -7.19
CA LYS A 53 -5.30 -8.73 -8.29
C LYS A 53 -5.50 -7.24 -8.02
N PHE A 54 -4.43 -6.56 -7.59
CA PHE A 54 -4.43 -5.11 -7.38
C PHE A 54 -5.01 -4.37 -8.60
N ASP A 55 -5.97 -3.48 -8.33
CA ASP A 55 -6.61 -2.62 -9.31
C ASP A 55 -6.37 -1.15 -8.93
N PRO A 56 -5.57 -0.39 -9.70
CA PRO A 56 -5.23 0.99 -9.36
C PRO A 56 -6.43 1.94 -9.36
N CYS A 57 -7.57 1.55 -9.94
CA CYS A 57 -8.79 2.37 -9.91
C CYS A 57 -9.60 2.17 -8.62
N GLN A 58 -9.46 1.01 -7.97
CA GLN A 58 -10.29 0.58 -6.85
C GLN A 58 -9.52 0.36 -5.56
N ASP A 59 -8.21 0.14 -5.64
CA ASP A 59 -7.34 -0.13 -4.51
C ASP A 59 -6.34 1.01 -4.30
N VAL A 60 -5.79 1.07 -3.10
CA VAL A 60 -4.78 2.06 -2.72
C VAL A 60 -3.64 1.37 -1.99
N ILE A 61 -2.44 1.89 -2.16
CA ILE A 61 -1.27 1.41 -1.44
C ILE A 61 -0.92 2.42 -0.35
N LEU A 62 -0.78 1.92 0.87
CA LEU A 62 -0.38 2.69 2.04
C LEU A 62 0.99 2.21 2.50
N PRO A 63 2.08 2.90 2.11
CA PRO A 63 3.37 2.61 2.67
C PRO A 63 3.39 2.97 4.17
N ILE A 64 3.83 2.02 5.00
CA ILE A 64 4.12 2.17 6.43
C ILE A 64 5.51 1.60 6.75
N GLY A 65 6.20 2.22 7.71
CA GLY A 65 7.46 1.72 8.27
C GLY A 65 8.72 2.18 7.54
N LYS A 66 9.84 1.49 7.73
CA LYS A 66 11.18 1.92 7.24
C LYS A 66 11.29 1.92 5.70
N VAL A 67 10.36 1.24 5.04
CA VAL A 67 10.43 0.94 3.60
C VAL A 67 9.28 1.58 2.84
N THR A 68 9.11 2.88 3.04
CA THR A 68 7.85 3.55 2.71
C THR A 68 7.84 4.23 1.34
N THR A 69 8.85 5.02 1.00
CA THR A 69 8.68 5.94 -0.14
C THR A 69 9.53 5.55 -1.35
N ALA A 70 10.82 5.27 -1.15
CA ALA A 70 11.74 5.02 -2.26
C ALA A 70 11.47 3.68 -2.98
N LEU A 71 11.09 2.64 -2.22
CA LEU A 71 10.86 1.30 -2.75
C LEU A 71 9.54 1.22 -3.53
N MET A 72 8.47 1.80 -2.97
CA MET A 72 7.14 1.89 -3.61
C MET A 72 7.17 2.63 -4.94
N VAL A 73 7.82 3.80 -4.97
CA VAL A 73 7.95 4.63 -6.16
C VAL A 73 8.75 3.92 -7.25
N GLY A 74 9.84 3.24 -6.90
CA GLY A 74 10.67 2.55 -7.89
C GLY A 74 10.03 1.28 -8.47
N ILE A 75 9.27 0.54 -7.66
CA ILE A 75 8.89 -0.84 -7.99
C ILE A 75 7.48 -0.94 -8.55
N VAL A 76 6.55 -0.15 -8.04
CA VAL A 76 5.15 -0.19 -8.49
C VAL A 76 4.96 0.72 -9.71
N LEU A 77 5.55 1.92 -9.73
CA LEU A 77 5.43 2.84 -10.87
C LEU A 77 6.32 2.45 -12.05
N GLY A 78 7.44 1.78 -11.80
CA GLY A 78 8.40 1.39 -12.84
C GLY A 78 8.03 0.13 -13.64
N ARG A 79 7.04 -0.66 -13.18
CA ARG A 79 6.83 -2.04 -13.66
C ARG A 79 5.40 -2.41 -14.08
N ARG A 80 4.68 -1.58 -14.85
CA ARG A 80 3.54 -2.03 -15.71
C ARG A 80 2.11 -2.01 -15.12
N PHE A 81 1.79 -1.18 -14.13
CA PHE A 81 0.37 -0.89 -13.86
C PHE A 81 -0.09 0.24 -14.79
N ASP A 82 -0.94 -0.08 -15.76
CA ASP A 82 -1.60 0.92 -16.60
C ASP A 82 -2.68 1.63 -15.77
N GLY A 83 -2.35 2.82 -15.24
CA GLY A 83 -3.29 3.63 -14.47
C GLY A 83 -2.60 4.57 -13.47
N LYS A 84 -3.34 5.58 -13.00
CA LYS A 84 -2.89 6.40 -11.88
C LYS A 84 -2.98 5.56 -10.61
N ILE A 85 -1.84 5.23 -10.02
CA ILE A 85 -1.79 4.54 -8.74
C ILE A 85 -2.06 5.55 -7.64
N GLU A 86 -3.06 5.27 -6.81
CA GLU A 86 -3.36 6.08 -5.65
C GLU A 86 -2.51 5.59 -4.47
N ILE A 87 -1.80 6.52 -3.83
CA ILE A 87 -0.97 6.25 -2.66
C ILE A 87 -1.55 7.01 -1.48
N ALA A 88 -1.72 6.35 -0.35
CA ALA A 88 -2.08 7.01 0.89
C ALA A 88 -0.82 7.29 1.73
N ILE A 89 -0.73 8.45 2.37
CA ILE A 89 0.33 8.76 3.34
C ILE A 89 -0.29 9.25 4.64
N TYR A 90 0.31 8.90 5.78
CA TYR A 90 -0.15 9.41 7.07
C TYR A 90 0.58 10.73 7.39
N GLN A 91 -0.17 11.82 7.42
CA GLN A 91 0.36 13.17 7.67
C GLN A 91 -0.62 13.95 8.53
N ASN A 92 -0.12 14.72 9.51
CA ASN A 92 -0.95 15.58 10.37
C ASN A 92 -2.10 14.85 11.08
N ASN A 93 -1.88 13.59 11.48
CA ASN A 93 -2.88 12.69 12.08
C ASN A 93 -4.04 12.26 11.16
N GLU A 94 -3.87 12.43 9.85
CA GLU A 94 -4.86 12.02 8.86
C GLU A 94 -4.20 11.27 7.70
N TYR A 95 -4.99 10.50 6.95
CA TYR A 95 -4.53 9.85 5.73
C TYR A 95 -4.83 10.74 4.52
N VAL A 96 -3.79 11.07 3.76
CA VAL A 96 -3.86 11.87 2.54
C VAL A 96 -3.61 10.98 1.33
N PHE A 97 -4.51 11.02 0.35
CA PHE A 97 -4.43 10.25 -0.89
C PHE A 97 -3.87 11.12 -2.02
N ILE A 98 -2.80 10.65 -2.68
CA ILE A 98 -2.06 11.37 -3.75
C ILE A 98 -2.06 10.58 -5.07
#